data_AF-A0A1L5NX95-F1
#
_entry.id   AF-A0A1L5NX95-F1
#
_cell.length_a   1.000
_cell.length_b   1.000
_cell.length_c   1.000
_cell.angle_alpha   90.00
_cell.angle_beta   90.00
_cell.angle_gamma   90.00
#
_symmetry.space_group_name_H-M   'P 1'
#
loop_
_entity.id
_entity.type
_entity.pdbx_description
1 polymer ?
#
loop_
_entity_poly.entity_id
_entity_poly.type
_entity_poly.pdbx_seq_one_letter_code
_entity_poly.pdbx_strand_id
1 'polypeptide(L)'
;MSAIDFSDTATIAALTDALTAAGVDGLEISRPGGQLRIVVTKEGGTQVARSRNAHQGLMAALSAIVKAPMAGRFCVSHPAAPVDVKQLPHEVSDKDVIGFIRIGSVLLPISAGRSGLLTRLLAERDALVGFGDPLFEIEQQS
;
A
#
# COMPACT_ATOMS: atom_id res chain seq x y z
N MET A 1 12.66 -1.93 -35.14
CA MET A 1 11.38 -2.40 -34.59
C MET A 1 10.57 -1.17 -34.26
N SER A 2 9.37 -1.02 -34.82
CA SER A 2 8.50 0.12 -34.48
C SER A 2 8.07 0.01 -33.02
N ALA A 3 8.04 1.13 -32.30
CA ALA A 3 7.50 1.15 -30.95
C ALA A 3 6.00 0.80 -31.00
N ILE A 4 5.55 -0.12 -30.15
CA ILE A 4 4.12 -0.45 -30.03
C ILE A 4 3.38 0.79 -29.54
N ASP A 5 2.35 1.22 -30.23
CA ASP A 5 1.50 2.34 -29.81
C ASP A 5 0.46 1.84 -28.79
N PHE A 6 0.54 2.31 -27.55
CA PHE A 6 -0.39 1.92 -26.48
C PHE A 6 -1.59 2.85 -26.34
N SER A 7 -1.72 3.85 -27.22
CA SER A 7 -2.93 4.66 -27.35
C SER A 7 -3.88 4.12 -28.43
N ASP A 8 -3.39 3.23 -29.29
CA ASP A 8 -4.19 2.55 -30.30
C ASP A 8 -5.22 1.62 -29.65
N THR A 9 -6.49 1.80 -30.05
CA THR A 9 -7.61 1.05 -29.48
C THR A 9 -7.54 -0.44 -29.82
N ALA A 10 -7.02 -0.81 -31.01
CA ALA A 10 -6.88 -2.21 -31.39
C ALA A 10 -5.83 -2.92 -30.51
N THR A 11 -4.73 -2.24 -30.21
CA THR A 11 -3.70 -2.72 -29.28
C THR A 11 -4.25 -2.89 -27.86
N ILE A 12 -5.03 -1.93 -27.36
CA ILE A 12 -5.66 -2.02 -26.03
C ILE A 12 -6.64 -3.20 -25.97
N ALA A 13 -7.45 -3.41 -27.02
CA ALA A 13 -8.39 -4.53 -27.09
C ALA A 13 -7.65 -5.88 -27.08
N ALA A 14 -6.62 -6.03 -27.91
CA ALA A 14 -5.82 -7.25 -27.95
C ALA A 14 -5.14 -7.57 -26.60
N LEU A 15 -4.63 -6.55 -25.90
CA LEU A 15 -4.08 -6.72 -24.55
C LEU A 15 -5.17 -7.14 -23.55
N THR A 16 -6.36 -6.53 -23.62
CA THR A 16 -7.48 -6.87 -22.74
C THR A 16 -7.90 -8.32 -22.92
N ASP A 17 -8.00 -8.81 -24.16
CA ASP A 17 -8.32 -10.20 -24.47
C ASP A 17 -7.24 -11.15 -23.95
N ALA A 18 -5.95 -10.81 -24.16
CA ALA A 18 -4.84 -11.61 -23.68
C ALA A 18 -4.81 -11.72 -22.14
N LEU A 19 -5.07 -10.60 -21.44
CA LEU A 19 -5.12 -10.58 -19.97
C LEU A 19 -6.31 -11.39 -19.44
N THR A 20 -7.47 -11.28 -20.10
CA THR A 20 -8.67 -12.07 -19.78
C THR A 20 -8.41 -13.56 -19.96
N ALA A 21 -7.80 -13.96 -21.08
CA ALA A 21 -7.45 -15.36 -21.36
C ALA A 21 -6.39 -15.90 -20.39
N ALA A 22 -5.45 -15.06 -19.95
CA ALA A 22 -4.43 -15.41 -18.97
C ALA A 22 -4.96 -15.47 -17.53
N GLY A 23 -6.17 -14.95 -17.25
CA GLY A 23 -6.77 -14.97 -15.92
C GLY A 23 -6.05 -14.07 -14.90
N VAL A 24 -5.39 -13.01 -15.37
CA VAL A 24 -4.69 -12.04 -14.50
C VAL A 24 -5.57 -10.82 -14.20
N ASP A 25 -5.35 -10.19 -13.06
CA ASP A 25 -6.19 -9.06 -12.60
C ASP A 25 -5.97 -7.76 -13.38
N GLY A 26 -4.88 -7.66 -14.13
CA GLY A 26 -4.58 -6.50 -14.96
C GLY A 26 -3.11 -6.38 -15.35
N LEU A 27 -2.79 -5.26 -15.99
CA LEU A 27 -1.46 -4.91 -16.48
C LEU A 27 -1.24 -3.40 -16.36
N GLU A 28 -0.02 -3.02 -16.00
CA GLU A 28 0.43 -1.62 -16.01
C GLU A 28 1.70 -1.49 -16.84
N ILE A 29 1.74 -0.50 -17.73
CA ILE A 29 2.88 -0.23 -18.61
C ILE A 29 3.26 1.24 -18.50
N SER A 30 4.51 1.49 -18.07
CA SER A 30 5.06 2.83 -17.87
C SER A 30 6.15 3.13 -18.90
N ARG A 31 6.03 4.29 -19.55
CA ARG A 31 7.00 4.79 -20.54
C ARG A 31 7.23 6.30 -20.34
N PRO A 32 8.34 6.86 -20.86
CA PRO A 32 8.59 8.30 -20.80
C PRO A 32 7.47 9.17 -21.39
N GLY A 33 6.65 8.63 -22.29
CA GLY A 33 5.53 9.34 -22.93
C GLY A 33 4.14 9.10 -22.31
N GLY A 34 4.04 8.32 -21.22
CA GLY A 34 2.76 8.06 -20.56
C GLY A 34 2.68 6.71 -19.87
N GLN A 35 1.54 6.49 -19.21
CA GLN A 35 1.21 5.26 -18.50
C GLN A 35 -0.10 4.67 -19.04
N LEU A 36 -0.13 3.36 -19.25
CA LEU A 36 -1.33 2.59 -19.56
C LEU A 36 -1.59 1.61 -18.43
N ARG A 37 -2.82 1.60 -17.90
CA ARG A 37 -3.28 0.61 -16.92
C ARG A 37 -4.57 -0.04 -17.41
N ILE A 38 -4.55 -1.36 -17.53
CA ILE A 38 -5.71 -2.19 -17.87
C ILE A 38 -6.08 -3.01 -16.64
N VAL A 39 -7.34 -2.94 -16.21
CA VAL A 39 -7.87 -3.72 -15.09
C VAL A 39 -8.95 -4.64 -15.63
N VAL A 40 -8.81 -5.94 -15.40
CA VAL A 40 -9.80 -6.93 -15.82
C VAL A 40 -10.76 -7.18 -14.66
N THR A 41 -11.99 -6.67 -14.77
CA THR A 41 -13.04 -6.93 -13.77
C THR A 41 -13.79 -8.20 -14.13
N LYS A 42 -13.81 -9.18 -13.22
CA LYS A 42 -14.63 -10.38 -13.39
C LYS A 42 -16.09 -10.05 -13.04
N GLU A 43 -16.96 -9.93 -14.04
CA GLU A 43 -18.42 -9.86 -13.78
C GLU A 43 -18.92 -11.25 -13.37
N GLY A 44 -19.05 -11.43 -12.07
CA GLY A 44 -19.38 -12.70 -11.44
C GLY A 44 -19.00 -12.63 -9.98
N GLY A 45 -19.89 -12.00 -9.20
CA GLY A 45 -19.69 -11.68 -7.81
C GLY A 45 -19.12 -12.82 -6.99
N THR A 46 -17.95 -12.58 -6.42
CA THR A 46 -17.76 -12.92 -5.02
C THR A 46 -17.58 -11.57 -4.36
N GLN A 47 -18.62 -11.14 -3.63
CA GLN A 47 -18.39 -10.26 -2.50
C GLN A 47 -17.13 -10.81 -1.85
N VAL A 48 -16.09 -9.99 -1.71
CA VAL A 48 -15.01 -10.35 -0.80
C VAL A 48 -15.73 -10.59 0.50
N ALA A 49 -16.00 -11.86 0.78
CA ALA A 49 -16.17 -12.34 2.11
C ALA A 49 -14.90 -11.80 2.74
N ARG A 50 -15.06 -10.68 3.45
CA ARG A 50 -14.21 -10.36 4.56
C ARG A 50 -14.18 -11.69 5.26
N SER A 51 -13.09 -12.43 5.05
CA SER A 51 -12.81 -13.58 5.87
C SER A 51 -12.67 -12.96 7.24
N ARG A 52 -13.80 -12.89 7.95
CA ARG A 52 -13.80 -13.07 9.37
C ARG A 52 -13.11 -14.40 9.51
N ASN A 53 -11.79 -14.33 9.70
CA ASN A 53 -11.11 -15.25 10.58
C ASN A 53 -11.74 -15.03 11.97
N ALA A 54 -13.01 -15.43 12.11
CA ALA A 54 -13.62 -15.74 13.37
C ALA A 54 -13.05 -17.10 13.75
N HIS A 55 -11.75 -17.09 14.11
CA HIS A 55 -11.01 -18.09 14.89
C HIS A 55 -9.51 -17.70 15.08
N GLN A 56 -9.16 -16.41 15.13
CA GLN A 56 -7.97 -15.98 15.88
C GLN A 56 -8.48 -15.32 17.17
N GLY A 57 -8.66 -16.15 18.19
CA GLY A 57 -9.44 -15.85 19.38
C GLY A 57 -8.92 -14.68 20.21
N LEU A 58 -9.88 -13.88 20.71
CA LEU A 58 -9.93 -13.11 21.98
C LEU A 58 -8.74 -12.24 22.44
N MET A 59 -7.59 -12.25 21.75
CA MET A 59 -6.39 -11.45 22.04
C MET A 59 -6.04 -10.47 20.90
N ALA A 60 -6.63 -10.65 19.71
CA ALA A 60 -6.42 -9.78 18.54
C ALA A 60 -7.16 -8.42 18.63
N ALA A 61 -7.83 -8.13 19.75
CA ALA A 61 -8.43 -6.80 19.99
C ALA A 61 -7.40 -5.77 20.46
N LEU A 62 -6.17 -6.19 20.80
CA LEU A 62 -5.17 -5.32 21.43
C LEU A 62 -4.14 -4.73 20.46
N SER A 63 -3.84 -5.34 19.31
CA SER A 63 -2.88 -4.77 18.34
C SER A 63 -3.47 -4.60 16.93
N ALA A 64 -3.11 -3.50 16.26
CA ALA A 64 -3.49 -3.18 14.89
C ALA A 64 -2.27 -2.91 14.02
N ILE A 65 -2.37 -3.36 12.77
CA ILE A 65 -1.32 -3.18 11.76
C ILE A 65 -1.65 -1.98 10.90
N VAL A 66 -0.76 -0.99 10.86
CA VAL A 66 -0.82 0.09 9.88
C VAL A 66 -0.13 -0.37 8.59
N LYS A 67 -0.83 -0.24 7.47
CA LYS A 67 -0.41 -0.73 6.17
C LYS A 67 -0.02 0.41 5.23
N ALA A 68 0.80 0.10 4.23
CA ALA A 68 1.19 1.04 3.19
C ALA A 68 -0.04 1.47 2.34
N PRO A 69 -0.37 2.77 2.30
CA PRO A 69 -1.50 3.27 1.52
C PRO A 69 -1.22 3.29 0.01
N MET A 70 0.05 3.18 -0.40
CA MET A 70 0.51 3.13 -1.78
C MET A 70 1.90 2.50 -1.84
N ALA A 71 2.28 1.94 -2.99
CA ALA A 71 3.64 1.45 -3.20
C ALA A 71 4.64 2.61 -3.28
N GLY A 72 5.83 2.41 -2.73
CA GLY A 72 6.90 3.42 -2.75
C GLY A 72 8.00 3.10 -1.75
N ARG A 73 8.80 4.11 -1.39
CA ARG A 73 9.86 3.96 -0.38
C ARG A 73 9.38 4.39 0.98
N PHE A 74 9.48 3.49 1.95
CA PHE A 74 9.00 3.72 3.30
C PHE A 74 9.98 4.60 4.10
N CYS A 75 9.47 5.66 4.72
CA CYS A 75 10.27 6.61 5.49
C CYS A 75 9.66 6.81 6.87
N VAL A 76 10.43 6.57 7.94
CA VAL A 76 9.96 6.73 9.33
C VAL A 76 9.94 8.18 9.80
N SER A 77 10.55 9.09 9.04
CA SER A 77 10.60 10.51 9.33
C SER A 77 10.61 11.33 8.04
N HIS A 78 10.27 12.62 8.16
CA HIS A 78 10.36 13.53 7.03
C HIS A 78 11.86 13.74 6.69
N PRO A 79 12.26 13.73 5.40
CA PRO A 79 13.67 13.83 5.00
C PRO A 79 14.37 15.13 5.42
N ALA A 80 13.59 16.20 5.60
CA ALA A 80 14.09 17.50 6.06
C ALA A 80 13.98 17.70 7.58
N ALA A 81 13.42 16.73 8.32
CA ALA A 81 13.38 16.82 9.78
C ALA A 81 14.77 16.49 10.36
N PRO A 82 15.18 17.13 11.48
CA PRO A 82 16.30 16.64 12.26
C PRO A 82 16.07 15.18 12.63
N VAL A 83 17.16 14.41 12.80
CA VAL A 83 17.13 12.96 13.09
C VAL A 83 16.65 12.69 14.52
N ASP A 84 15.52 13.27 14.91
CA ASP A 84 14.82 12.94 16.13
C ASP A 84 13.66 12.01 15.76
N VAL A 85 14.04 10.78 15.41
CA VAL A 85 13.08 9.70 15.20
C VAL A 85 12.64 9.28 16.60
N LYS A 86 11.41 9.62 17.00
CA LYS A 86 10.85 9.15 18.28
C LYS A 86 11.11 7.64 18.39
N GLN A 87 11.83 7.24 19.43
CA GLN A 87 12.11 5.83 19.65
C GLN A 87 10.80 5.10 19.94
N LEU A 88 10.66 3.93 19.35
CA LEU A 88 9.59 3.00 19.71
C LEU A 88 9.93 2.35 21.07
N PRO A 89 8.94 2.10 21.93
CA PRO A 89 7.53 2.43 21.75
C PRO A 89 7.21 3.89 22.11
N HIS A 90 6.21 4.49 21.46
CA HIS A 90 5.68 5.80 21.86
C HIS A 90 4.18 5.94 21.58
N GLU A 91 3.52 6.83 22.32
CA GLU A 91 2.09 7.12 22.12
C GLU A 91 1.83 7.88 20.82
N VAL A 92 0.67 7.58 20.21
CA VAL A 92 0.15 8.24 19.01
C VAL A 92 -1.36 8.45 19.12
N SER A 93 -1.85 9.54 18.53
CA SER A 93 -3.27 9.79 18.26
C SER A 93 -3.66 9.29 16.87
N ASP A 94 -4.96 9.09 16.62
CA ASP A 94 -5.46 8.60 15.33
C ASP A 94 -5.06 9.44 14.10
N LYS A 95 -4.87 10.76 14.29
CA LYS A 95 -4.45 11.70 13.25
C LYS A 95 -2.94 11.89 13.14
N ASP A 96 -2.16 11.32 14.05
CA ASP A 96 -0.71 11.51 14.03
C ASP A 96 -0.09 10.90 12.78
N VAL A 97 0.83 11.64 12.17
CA VAL A 97 1.63 11.14 11.05
C VAL A 97 2.81 10.37 11.64
N ILE A 98 2.81 9.06 11.40
CA ILE A 98 3.80 8.13 11.98
C ILE A 98 4.89 7.72 10.97
N GLY A 99 4.74 8.14 9.72
CA GLY A 99 5.71 7.89 8.66
C GLY A 99 5.24 8.45 7.32
N PHE A 100 6.00 8.14 6.26
CA PHE A 100 5.72 8.58 4.91
C PHE A 100 6.01 7.47 3.89
N ILE A 101 5.30 7.50 2.76
CA ILE A 101 5.68 6.79 1.54
C ILE A 101 6.21 7.83 0.54
N ARG A 102 7.44 7.65 0.08
CA ARG A 102 8.05 8.48 -0.95
C ARG A 102 7.83 7.87 -2.33
N ILE A 103 7.30 8.69 -3.23
CA ILE A 103 6.99 8.33 -4.63
C ILE A 103 7.57 9.43 -5.51
N GLY A 104 8.77 9.20 -6.05
CA GLY A 104 9.53 10.27 -6.72
C GLY A 104 9.75 11.46 -5.78
N SER A 105 9.18 12.62 -6.13
CA SER A 105 9.22 13.85 -5.34
C SER A 105 8.07 14.01 -4.33
N VAL A 106 7.08 13.12 -4.34
CA VAL A 106 5.92 13.17 -3.44
C VAL A 106 6.22 12.42 -2.15
N LEU A 107 5.88 13.03 -1.02
CA LEU A 107 5.85 12.38 0.29
C LEU A 107 4.39 12.26 0.74
N LEU A 108 3.86 11.04 0.73
CA LEU A 108 2.52 10.74 1.20
C LEU A 108 2.55 10.42 2.70
N PRO A 109 1.88 11.18 3.58
CA PRO A 109 1.85 10.90 5.01
C PRO A 109 1.08 9.60 5.30
N ILE A 110 1.60 8.83 6.27
CA ILE A 110 0.94 7.67 6.85
C ILE A 110 0.38 8.09 8.20
N SER A 111 -0.94 8.08 8.34
CA SER A 111 -1.61 8.32 9.62
C SER A 111 -1.67 7.04 10.46
N ALA A 112 -1.65 7.19 11.79
CA ALA A 112 -1.82 6.09 12.73
C ALA A 112 -3.19 5.40 12.56
N GLY A 113 -4.23 6.16 12.23
CA GLY A 113 -5.60 5.66 12.01
C GLY A 113 -6.32 5.23 13.29
N ARG A 114 -5.61 5.08 14.41
CA ARG A 114 -6.14 4.89 15.76
C ARG A 114 -5.14 5.40 16.79
N SER A 115 -5.65 5.78 17.96
CA SER A 115 -4.80 6.10 19.11
C SER A 115 -4.27 4.83 19.78
N GLY A 116 -3.08 4.90 20.35
CA GLY A 116 -2.45 3.79 21.07
C GLY A 116 -0.93 3.95 21.19
N LEU A 117 -0.26 2.85 21.53
CA LEU A 117 1.19 2.76 21.62
C LEU A 117 1.74 2.18 20.30
N LEU A 118 2.47 2.98 19.53
CA LEU A 118 3.21 2.50 18.36
C LEU A 118 4.40 1.69 18.87
N THR A 119 4.40 0.37 18.66
CA THR A 119 5.36 -0.53 19.33
C THR A 119 6.46 -1.02 18.40
N ARG A 120 6.14 -1.27 17.12
CA ARG A 120 7.06 -1.97 16.21
C ARG A 120 7.03 -1.43 14.79
N LEU A 121 8.19 -1.49 14.17
CA LEU A 121 8.38 -1.32 12.73
C LEU A 121 8.34 -2.70 12.06
N LEU A 122 7.52 -2.86 11.04
CA LEU A 122 7.32 -4.14 10.34
C LEU A 122 7.96 -4.17 8.94
N ALA A 123 8.37 -3.01 8.43
CA ALA A 123 9.16 -2.85 7.22
C ALA A 123 10.47 -2.14 7.54
N GLU A 124 11.55 -2.49 6.85
CA GLU A 124 12.84 -1.80 7.05
C GLU A 124 12.74 -0.33 6.62
N ARG A 125 13.49 0.53 7.31
CA ARG A 125 13.60 1.94 6.93
C ARG A 125 14.13 2.02 5.52
N ASP A 126 13.50 2.86 4.69
CA ASP A 126 13.92 3.09 3.31
C ASP A 126 13.68 1.89 2.36
N ALA A 127 12.99 0.85 2.82
CA ALA A 127 12.60 -0.28 1.97
C ALA A 127 11.57 0.12 0.91
N LEU A 128 11.62 -0.59 -0.23
CA LEU A 128 10.51 -0.60 -1.18
C LEU A 128 9.37 -1.43 -0.58
N VAL A 129 8.18 -0.85 -0.55
CA VAL A 129 6.95 -1.48 -0.07
C VAL A 129 5.87 -1.37 -1.13
N GLY A 130 5.01 -2.38 -1.23
CA GLY A 130 3.81 -2.41 -2.05
C GLY A 130 2.59 -1.87 -1.31
N PHE A 131 1.48 -1.71 -2.03
CA PHE A 131 0.18 -1.37 -1.41
C PHE A 131 -0.24 -2.49 -0.44
N GLY A 132 -0.62 -2.11 0.78
CA GLY A 132 -1.11 -3.05 1.79
C GLY A 132 -0.02 -3.75 2.60
N ASP A 133 1.26 -3.54 2.30
CA ASP A 133 2.37 -4.09 3.08
C ASP A 133 2.33 -3.58 4.53
N PRO A 134 2.66 -4.43 5.52
CA PRO A 134 2.65 -4.04 6.93
C PRO A 134 3.82 -3.10 7.23
N LEU A 135 3.55 -1.96 7.87
CA LEU A 135 4.56 -0.95 8.18
C LEU A 135 4.78 -0.78 9.69
N PHE A 136 3.69 -0.77 10.45
CA PHE A 136 3.76 -0.57 11.90
C PHE A 136 2.75 -1.44 12.65
N GLU A 137 3.03 -1.66 13.92
CA GLU A 137 2.10 -2.23 14.90
C GLU A 137 1.74 -1.17 15.96
N ILE A 138 0.44 -1.00 16.22
CA ILE A 138 -0.12 -0.13 17.27
C ILE A 138 -0.89 -0.99 18.25
N GLU A 139 -0.49 -0.95 19.52
CA GLU A 139 -1.23 -1.56 20.63
C GLU A 139 -2.21 -0.58 21.25
N GLN A 140 -3.41 -1.05 21.59
CA GLN A 140 -4.42 -0.26 22.27
C GLN A 140 -4.02 -0.08 23.74
N GLN A 141 -3.90 1.17 24.18
CA GLN A 141 -3.79 1.47 25.60
C GLN A 141 -5.17 1.29 26.27
N SER A 142 -5.18 0.57 27.39
CA SER A 142 -6.36 0.36 28.24
C SER A 142 -6.59 1.53 29.18
#